data_AF-A0AA95M4E7-F1
#
_entry.id   AF-A0AA95M4E7-F1
#
_cell.length_a   1.000
_cell.length_b   1.000
_cell.length_c   1.000
_cell.angle_alpha   90.00
_cell.angle_beta   90.00
_cell.angle_gamma   90.00
#
_symmetry.space_group_name_H-M   'P 1'
#
loop_
_entity.id
_entity.type
_entity.pdbx_description
1 polymer ?
#
loop_
_entity_poly.entity_id
_entity_poly.type
_entity_poly.pdbx_seq_one_letter_code
_entity_poly.pdbx_strand_id
1 'polypeptide(L)'
;MNTREIKVQKQGLIPIKERILVIITIIVAASMMLWELKGLLQLSLNTLHSRQFEHTFKGFGSNARIALFFVLAYYVLLRIIRLRMLKGQSKVKKWLSTLLRYARRWHTPAAIIAIAFIILHTVTVFMHGFKFDFNNISGLLSLLVLLPVPISGLFRYQRMDRKWHLRSGVAFAILFLIHSFL
;
A
#
# COMPACT_ATOMS: atom_id res chain seq x y z
N MET A 1 -29.35 4.63 -28.28
CA MET A 1 -28.48 4.82 -27.10
C MET A 1 -28.78 3.74 -26.07
N ASN A 2 -27.78 2.96 -25.69
CA ASN A 2 -27.94 1.69 -24.97
C ASN A 2 -27.97 1.92 -23.45
N THR A 3 -29.02 1.46 -22.78
CA THR A 3 -29.25 1.61 -21.32
C THR A 3 -28.12 1.05 -20.44
N ARG A 4 -27.21 0.27 -21.02
CA ARG A 4 -26.00 -0.24 -20.36
C ARG A 4 -24.94 0.83 -20.11
N GLU A 5 -24.83 1.85 -20.97
CA GLU A 5 -23.83 2.91 -20.82
C GLU A 5 -24.16 3.84 -19.63
N ILE A 6 -25.45 4.08 -19.40
CA ILE A 6 -25.93 4.95 -18.31
C ILE A 6 -25.65 4.36 -16.91
N LYS A 7 -25.60 3.03 -16.77
CA LYS A 7 -25.27 2.37 -15.49
C LYS A 7 -23.78 2.44 -15.15
N VAL A 8 -22.89 2.56 -16.14
CA VAL A 8 -21.44 2.65 -15.93
C VAL A 8 -21.07 4.01 -15.33
N GLN A 9 -21.78 5.07 -15.71
CA GLN A 9 -21.46 6.44 -15.32
C GLN A 9 -21.92 6.83 -13.89
N LYS A 10 -22.87 6.09 -13.30
CA LYS A 10 -23.41 6.38 -11.95
C LYS A 10 -22.72 5.67 -10.78
N GLN A 11 -21.69 4.86 -11.03
CA GLN A 11 -20.86 4.33 -9.96
C GLN A 11 -19.71 5.31 -9.72
N GLY A 12 -19.86 6.21 -8.74
CA GLY A 12 -18.79 7.15 -8.39
C GLY A 12 -17.46 6.45 -8.09
N LEU A 13 -16.36 7.22 -8.10
CA LEU A 13 -14.96 6.75 -7.95
C LEU A 13 -14.73 5.69 -6.85
N ILE A 14 -15.52 5.71 -5.77
CA ILE A 14 -15.49 4.71 -4.70
C ILE A 14 -16.94 4.28 -4.36
N PRO A 15 -17.22 2.97 -4.21
CA PRO A 15 -18.51 2.45 -3.77
C PRO A 15 -18.95 3.05 -2.43
N ILE A 16 -20.23 3.42 -2.31
CA ILE A 16 -20.78 4.10 -1.11
C ILE A 16 -20.45 3.33 0.19
N LYS A 17 -20.52 1.99 0.15
CA LYS A 17 -20.26 1.12 1.31
C LYS A 17 -18.80 1.14 1.79
N GLU A 18 -17.84 1.39 0.90
CA GLU A 18 -16.41 1.44 1.22
C GLU A 18 -15.92 2.87 1.44
N ARG A 19 -16.65 3.86 0.90
CA ARG A 19 -16.27 5.27 0.88
C ARG A 19 -16.00 5.84 2.27
N ILE A 20 -16.86 5.57 3.25
CA ILE A 20 -16.70 6.10 4.62
C ILE A 20 -15.39 5.61 5.23
N LEU A 21 -15.12 4.30 5.15
CA LEU A 21 -13.89 3.71 5.69
C LEU A 21 -12.65 4.28 5.00
N VAL A 22 -12.69 4.42 3.68
CA VAL A 22 -11.57 5.01 2.91
C VAL A 22 -11.35 6.47 3.30
N ILE A 23 -12.40 7.30 3.38
CA ILE A 23 -12.27 8.71 3.76
C ILE A 23 -11.69 8.85 5.17
N ILE A 24 -12.23 8.11 6.14
CA ILE A 24 -11.70 8.11 7.51
C ILE A 24 -10.23 7.73 7.51
N THR A 25 -9.85 6.70 6.74
CA THR A 25 -8.45 6.27 6.66
C THR A 25 -7.55 7.32 6.01
N ILE A 26 -8.03 8.02 4.98
CA ILE A 26 -7.29 9.13 4.36
C ILE A 26 -7.07 10.25 5.37
N ILE A 27 -8.10 10.63 6.13
CA ILE A 27 -7.99 11.67 7.18
C ILE A 27 -6.96 11.24 8.22
N VAL A 28 -7.06 10.02 8.74
CA VAL A 28 -6.10 9.49 9.74
C VAL A 28 -4.68 9.48 9.17
N ALA A 29 -4.50 8.98 7.95
CA ALA A 29 -3.19 8.94 7.29
C ALA A 29 -2.61 10.36 7.10
N ALA A 30 -3.43 11.31 6.65
CA ALA A 30 -3.02 12.69 6.45
C ALA A 30 -2.66 13.37 7.79
N SER A 31 -3.48 13.20 8.82
CA SER A 31 -3.19 13.73 10.16
C SER A 31 -1.90 13.16 10.73
N MET A 32 -1.69 11.84 10.60
CA MET A 32 -0.45 11.18 11.00
C MET A 32 0.75 11.73 10.24
N MET A 33 0.67 11.85 8.91
CA MET A 33 1.74 12.41 8.09
C MET A 33 2.07 13.85 8.48
N LEU A 34 1.06 14.70 8.67
CA LEU A 34 1.26 16.10 9.07
C LEU A 34 1.91 16.20 10.45
N TRP A 35 1.50 15.35 11.39
CA TRP A 35 2.09 15.29 12.72
C TRP A 35 3.57 14.90 12.67
N GLU A 36 3.88 13.79 11.99
CA GLU A 36 5.25 13.27 11.87
C GLU A 36 6.15 14.24 11.09
N LEU A 37 5.68 14.78 9.96
CA LEU A 37 6.43 15.77 9.19
C LEU A 37 6.72 17.04 10.00
N LYS A 38 5.74 17.53 10.77
CA LYS A 38 5.96 18.67 11.66
C LYS A 38 7.04 18.35 12.70
N GLY A 39 7.01 17.16 13.30
CA GLY A 39 8.04 16.71 14.24
C GLY A 39 9.43 16.65 13.58
N LEU A 40 9.52 16.13 12.36
CA LEU A 40 10.77 16.04 11.60
C LEU A 40 11.34 17.43 11.26
N LEU A 41 10.50 18.40 10.89
CA LEU A 41 10.92 19.77 10.57
C LEU A 41 11.46 20.54 11.79
N GLN A 42 11.14 20.10 13.01
CA GLN A 42 11.61 20.72 14.25
C GLN A 42 12.97 20.16 14.72
N LEU A 43 13.51 19.14 14.05
CA LEU A 43 14.78 18.53 14.42
C LEU A 43 15.97 19.39 14.03
N SER A 44 16.99 19.41 14.89
CA SER A 44 18.28 20.04 14.57
C SER A 44 19.06 19.20 13.55
N LEU A 45 19.92 19.84 12.74
CA LEU A 45 20.78 19.15 11.78
C LEU A 45 21.69 18.09 12.43
N ASN A 46 22.12 18.32 13.66
CA ASN A 46 22.93 17.37 14.43
C ASN A 46 22.16 16.11 14.79
N THR A 47 20.84 16.21 14.96
CA THR A 47 19.97 15.08 15.27
C THR A 47 19.75 14.20 14.04
N LEU A 48 19.80 14.75 12.82
CA LEU A 48 19.55 14.00 11.59
C LEU A 48 20.56 12.88 11.35
N HIS A 49 21.78 13.00 11.87
CA HIS A 49 22.83 11.96 11.75
C HIS A 49 22.98 11.11 13.02
N SER A 50 22.07 11.26 13.99
CA SER A 50 22.10 10.49 15.23
C SER A 50 21.54 9.07 15.03
N ARG A 51 21.99 8.13 15.86
CA ARG A 51 21.40 6.77 15.92
C ARG A 51 19.90 6.79 16.21
N GLN A 52 19.42 7.75 16.99
CA GLN A 52 18.01 7.88 17.29
C GLN A 52 17.19 8.17 16.03
N PHE A 53 17.65 9.11 15.20
CA PHE A 53 17.02 9.39 13.92
C PHE A 53 17.09 8.19 12.97
N GLU A 54 18.20 7.45 13.02
CA GLU A 54 18.34 6.19 12.27
C GLU A 54 17.28 5.16 12.64
N HIS A 55 17.02 4.99 13.94
CA HIS A 55 15.94 4.13 14.42
C HIS A 55 14.55 4.61 13.96
N THR A 56 14.31 5.92 13.95
CA THR A 56 13.04 6.49 13.50
C THR A 56 12.77 6.18 12.02
N PHE A 57 13.72 6.47 11.12
CA PHE A 57 13.50 6.22 9.70
C PHE A 57 13.38 4.73 9.38
N LYS A 58 14.17 3.87 10.05
CA LYS A 58 14.03 2.40 9.97
C LYS A 58 12.68 1.94 10.50
N GLY A 59 12.15 2.59 11.54
CA GLY A 59 10.83 2.35 12.11
C GLY A 59 9.71 2.59 11.10
N PHE A 60 9.72 3.72 10.39
CA PHE A 60 8.76 3.99 9.32
C PHE A 60 8.84 2.94 8.21
N GLY A 61 10.05 2.57 7.79
CA GLY A 61 10.26 1.49 6.82
C GLY A 61 9.66 0.17 7.31
N SER A 62 9.91 -0.22 8.57
CA SER A 62 9.36 -1.44 9.15
C SER A 62 7.82 -1.45 9.20
N ASN A 63 7.21 -0.33 9.62
CA ASN A 63 5.75 -0.19 9.64
C ASN A 63 5.15 -0.26 8.22
N ALA A 64 5.81 0.37 7.24
CA ALA A 64 5.44 0.23 5.84
C ALA A 64 5.46 -1.24 5.38
N ARG A 65 6.51 -2.00 5.75
CA ARG A 65 6.61 -3.42 5.38
C ARG A 65 5.46 -4.25 5.95
N ILE A 66 5.12 -4.07 7.22
CA ILE A 66 4.01 -4.79 7.86
C ILE A 66 2.69 -4.48 7.15
N ALA A 67 2.41 -3.20 6.89
CA ALA A 67 1.21 -2.79 6.18
C ALA A 67 1.16 -3.35 4.74
N LEU A 68 2.28 -3.33 4.02
CA LEU A 68 2.36 -3.89 2.66
C LEU A 68 2.18 -5.39 2.63
N PHE A 69 2.73 -6.15 3.57
CA PHE A 69 2.47 -7.60 3.64
C PHE A 69 1.00 -7.91 3.86
N PHE A 70 0.31 -7.13 4.68
CA PHE A 70 -1.14 -7.26 4.81
C PHE A 70 -1.87 -6.98 3.49
N VAL A 71 -1.46 -5.93 2.76
CA VAL A 71 -2.02 -5.59 1.43
C VAL A 71 -1.79 -6.71 0.41
N LEU A 72 -0.60 -7.31 0.38
CA LEU A 72 -0.24 -8.40 -0.52
C LEU A 72 -0.90 -9.72 -0.15
N ALA A 73 -1.14 -9.97 1.14
CA ALA A 73 -1.82 -11.18 1.62
C ALA A 73 -3.18 -11.37 0.95
N TYR A 74 -3.90 -10.28 0.63
CA TYR A 74 -5.15 -10.37 -0.14
C TYR A 74 -4.97 -11.09 -1.48
N TYR A 75 -3.92 -10.79 -2.23
CA TYR A 75 -3.63 -11.43 -3.52
C TYR A 75 -3.16 -12.87 -3.37
N VAL A 76 -2.37 -13.15 -2.32
CA VAL A 76 -1.96 -14.51 -1.98
C VAL A 76 -3.19 -15.37 -1.65
N LEU A 77 -4.10 -14.88 -0.81
CA LEU A 77 -5.36 -15.56 -0.46
C LEU A 77 -6.25 -15.80 -1.69
N LEU A 78 -6.32 -14.83 -2.61
CA LEU A 78 -7.01 -15.00 -3.90
C LEU A 78 -6.44 -16.13 -4.75
N ARG A 79 -5.13 -16.37 -4.67
CA ARG A 79 -4.47 -17.46 -5.38
C ARG A 79 -4.71 -18.79 -4.67
N ILE A 80 -4.56 -18.83 -3.35
CA ILE A 80 -4.73 -20.03 -2.52
C ILE A 80 -6.14 -20.61 -2.69
N ILE A 81 -7.19 -19.77 -2.64
CA ILE A 81 -8.58 -20.25 -2.73
C ILE A 81 -8.92 -20.96 -4.05
N ARG A 82 -8.13 -20.72 -5.10
CA ARG A 82 -8.28 -21.34 -6.43
C ARG A 82 -7.50 -22.64 -6.59
N LEU A 83 -6.72 -23.06 -5.59
CA LEU A 83 -5.93 -24.28 -5.66
C LEU A 83 -6.85 -25.51 -5.72
N ARG A 84 -6.50 -26.46 -6.62
CA ARG A 84 -7.26 -27.71 -6.80
C ARG A 84 -7.27 -28.56 -5.54
N MET A 85 -6.22 -28.50 -4.71
CA MET A 85 -6.11 -29.23 -3.44
C MET A 85 -7.21 -28.87 -2.43
N LEU A 86 -7.88 -27.71 -2.59
CA LEU A 86 -9.02 -27.32 -1.75
C LEU A 86 -10.36 -27.88 -2.26
N LYS A 87 -10.36 -28.67 -3.34
CA LYS A 87 -11.57 -29.36 -3.84
C LYS A 87 -11.97 -30.44 -2.82
N GLY A 88 -13.23 -30.43 -2.37
CA GLY A 88 -13.73 -31.31 -1.30
C GLY A 88 -13.59 -30.75 0.14
N GLN A 89 -12.69 -29.79 0.37
CA GLN A 89 -12.45 -29.20 1.69
C GLN A 89 -13.40 -28.01 1.99
N SER A 90 -14.70 -28.30 2.16
CA SER A 90 -15.75 -27.27 2.32
C SER A 90 -15.54 -26.35 3.54
N LYS A 91 -15.13 -26.91 4.69
CA LYS A 91 -14.84 -26.15 5.92
C LYS A 91 -13.67 -25.17 5.73
N VAL A 92 -12.57 -25.64 5.15
CA VAL A 92 -11.37 -24.81 4.89
C VAL A 92 -11.71 -23.68 3.92
N LYS A 93 -12.45 -23.98 2.84
CA LYS A 93 -12.92 -22.97 1.89
C LYS A 93 -13.82 -21.92 2.53
N LYS A 94 -14.69 -22.31 3.47
CA LYS A 94 -15.55 -21.36 4.20
C LYS A 94 -14.72 -20.38 5.02
N TRP A 95 -13.76 -20.87 5.80
CA TRP A 95 -12.83 -20.05 6.57
C TRP A 95 -11.99 -19.13 5.67
N LEU A 96 -11.39 -19.68 4.62
CA LEU A 96 -10.59 -18.91 3.67
C LEU A 96 -11.40 -17.83 2.95
N SER A 97 -12.68 -18.11 2.65
CA SER A 97 -13.60 -17.13 2.07
C SER A 97 -13.91 -15.99 3.04
N THR A 98 -14.07 -16.29 4.34
CA THR A 98 -14.26 -15.25 5.38
C THR A 98 -13.03 -14.37 5.49
N LEU A 99 -11.84 -14.98 5.57
CA LEU A 99 -10.57 -14.25 5.62
C LEU A 99 -10.35 -13.41 4.37
N LEU A 100 -10.68 -13.94 3.19
CA LEU A 100 -10.61 -13.21 1.92
C LEU A 100 -11.54 -12.00 1.88
N ARG A 101 -12.76 -12.11 2.41
CA ARG A 101 -13.69 -10.97 2.53
C ARG A 101 -13.13 -9.89 3.45
N TYR A 102 -12.54 -10.29 4.58
CA TYR A 102 -11.89 -9.38 5.52
C TYR A 102 -10.69 -8.67 4.86
N ALA A 103 -9.76 -9.44 4.28
CA ALA A 103 -8.59 -8.91 3.59
C ALA A 103 -8.97 -7.97 2.44
N ARG A 104 -10.02 -8.29 1.67
CA ARG A 104 -10.54 -7.40 0.62
C ARG A 104 -10.99 -6.06 1.17
N ARG A 105 -11.78 -6.06 2.25
CA ARG A 105 -12.33 -4.83 2.87
C ARG A 105 -11.23 -3.93 3.40
N TRP A 106 -10.18 -4.51 3.97
CA TRP A 106 -9.07 -3.78 4.58
C TRP A 106 -7.91 -3.49 3.63
N HIS A 107 -7.87 -4.09 2.45
CA HIS A 107 -6.81 -3.89 1.47
C HIS A 107 -6.60 -2.41 1.11
N THR A 108 -7.68 -1.68 0.75
CA THR A 108 -7.56 -0.26 0.39
C THR A 108 -7.15 0.61 1.59
N PRO A 109 -7.79 0.52 2.77
CA PRO A 109 -7.32 1.22 3.97
C PRO A 109 -5.85 0.94 4.33
N ALA A 110 -5.45 -0.33 4.37
CA ALA A 110 -4.09 -0.71 4.69
C ALA A 110 -3.08 -0.20 3.65
N ALA A 111 -3.46 -0.16 2.36
CA ALA A 111 -2.62 0.42 1.31
C ALA A 111 -2.41 1.92 1.50
N ILE A 112 -3.44 2.66 1.91
CA ILE A 112 -3.32 4.11 2.20
C ILE A 112 -2.36 4.35 3.37
N ILE A 113 -2.47 3.57 4.45
CA ILE A 113 -1.56 3.66 5.60
C ILE A 113 -0.13 3.25 5.20
N ALA A 114 0.02 2.19 4.39
CA ALA A 114 1.32 1.79 3.88
C ALA A 114 1.99 2.91 3.09
N ILE A 115 1.25 3.56 2.18
CA ILE A 115 1.76 4.70 1.39
C ILE A 115 2.20 5.85 2.30
N ALA A 116 1.43 6.16 3.35
CA ALA A 116 1.82 7.19 4.31
C ALA A 116 3.17 6.88 4.98
N PHE A 117 3.35 5.64 5.47
CA PHE A 117 4.63 5.22 6.05
C PHE A 117 5.77 5.18 5.01
N ILE A 118 5.51 4.80 3.76
CA ILE A 118 6.51 4.83 2.68
C ILE A 118 6.97 6.26 2.41
N ILE A 119 6.04 7.22 2.36
CA ILE A 119 6.39 8.64 2.18
C ILE A 119 7.23 9.13 3.35
N LEU A 120 6.82 8.85 4.60
CA LEU A 120 7.59 9.23 5.79
C LEU A 120 8.99 8.61 5.80
N HIS A 121 9.09 7.32 5.48
CA HIS A 121 10.37 6.61 5.34
C HIS A 121 11.25 7.27 4.26
N THR A 122 10.68 7.56 3.09
CA THR A 122 11.40 8.20 1.99
C THR A 122 11.94 9.57 2.41
N VAL A 123 11.08 10.43 2.96
CA VAL A 123 11.45 11.78 3.42
C VAL A 123 12.59 11.71 4.44
N THR A 124 12.47 10.82 5.42
CA THR A 124 13.49 10.66 6.48
C THR A 124 14.81 10.11 5.96
N VAL A 125 14.82 9.20 4.97
CA VAL A 125 16.04 8.76 4.29
C VAL A 125 16.73 9.90 3.55
N PHE A 126 15.97 10.75 2.83
CA PHE A 126 16.54 11.92 2.18
C PHE A 126 17.10 12.94 3.19
N MET A 127 16.41 13.16 4.31
CA MET A 127 16.89 14.02 5.39
C MET A 127 18.16 13.47 6.09
N HIS A 128 18.29 12.15 6.23
CA HIS A 128 19.48 11.52 6.80
C HIS A 128 20.72 11.66 5.91
N GLY A 129 20.53 11.89 4.61
CA GLY A 129 21.57 11.89 3.58
C GLY A 129 21.46 10.66 2.69
N PHE A 130 20.85 10.86 1.51
CA PHE A 130 20.69 9.81 0.50
C PHE A 130 22.05 9.33 -0.02
N LYS A 131 22.33 8.03 0.08
CA LYS A 131 23.55 7.40 -0.46
C LYS A 131 23.23 6.68 -1.76
N PHE A 132 24.10 6.77 -2.75
CA PHE A 132 23.96 6.04 -4.02
C PHE A 132 24.43 4.59 -3.90
N ASP A 133 23.82 3.85 -2.97
CA ASP A 133 24.04 2.41 -2.80
C ASP A 133 22.85 1.60 -3.35
N PHE A 134 23.04 0.29 -3.47
CA PHE A 134 22.02 -0.61 -4.01
C PHE A 134 20.70 -0.56 -3.21
N ASN A 135 20.79 -0.43 -1.89
CA ASN A 135 19.62 -0.38 -1.01
C ASN A 135 18.77 0.86 -1.30
N ASN A 136 19.35 2.05 -1.33
CA ASN A 136 18.62 3.28 -1.60
C ASN A 136 18.15 3.38 -3.06
N ILE A 137 18.93 2.89 -4.02
CA ILE A 137 18.53 2.86 -5.44
C ILE A 137 17.33 1.92 -5.65
N SER A 138 17.37 0.71 -5.10
CA SER A 138 16.24 -0.23 -5.19
C SER A 138 15.00 0.32 -4.49
N GLY A 139 15.15 0.99 -3.34
CA GLY A 139 14.08 1.71 -2.66
C GLY A 139 13.47 2.81 -3.53
N LEU A 140 14.29 3.65 -4.15
CA LEU A 140 13.83 4.72 -5.05
C LEU A 140 13.10 4.17 -6.27
N LEU A 141 13.62 3.11 -6.90
CA LEU A 141 12.94 2.43 -8.01
C LEU A 141 11.59 1.86 -7.57
N SER A 142 11.51 1.27 -6.38
CA SER A 142 10.24 0.79 -5.82
C SER A 142 9.24 1.93 -5.65
N LEU A 143 9.67 3.09 -5.15
CA LEU A 143 8.83 4.27 -4.99
C LEU A 143 8.30 4.78 -6.34
N LEU A 144 9.15 4.86 -7.36
CA LEU A 144 8.74 5.30 -8.71
C LEU A 144 7.67 4.37 -9.31
N VAL A 145 7.83 3.06 -9.14
CA VAL A 145 6.85 2.06 -9.61
C VAL A 145 5.57 2.06 -8.76
N LEU A 146 5.64 2.51 -7.50
CA LEU A 146 4.48 2.66 -6.63
C LEU A 146 3.55 3.80 -7.09
N LEU A 147 4.06 4.91 -7.61
CA LEU A 147 3.25 6.09 -7.98
C LEU A 147 2.01 5.80 -8.85
N PRO A 148 2.07 4.95 -9.90
CA PRO A 148 0.88 4.60 -10.67
C PRO A 148 -0.10 3.66 -9.95
N VAL A 149 0.30 3.00 -8.85
CA VAL A 149 -0.53 2.01 -8.14
C VAL A 149 -1.77 2.63 -7.46
N PRO A 150 -1.67 3.73 -6.69
CA PRO A 150 -2.84 4.41 -6.12
C PRO A 150 -3.78 4.96 -7.20
N ILE A 151 -3.23 5.56 -8.25
CA ILE A 151 -3.98 6.16 -9.37
C ILE A 151 -4.81 5.07 -10.05
N SER A 152 -4.17 4.00 -10.51
CA SER A 152 -4.86 2.84 -11.10
C SER A 152 -5.77 2.10 -10.11
N GLY A 153 -5.51 2.21 -8.80
CA GLY A 153 -6.34 1.69 -7.73
C GLY A 153 -7.70 2.39 -7.61
N LEU A 154 -7.73 3.71 -7.81
CA LEU A 154 -8.98 4.50 -7.88
C LEU A 154 -9.78 4.12 -9.13
N PHE A 155 -9.12 4.05 -10.30
CA PHE A 155 -9.76 3.66 -11.55
C PHE A 155 -10.16 2.18 -11.61
N ARG A 156 -9.64 1.34 -10.70
CA ARG A 156 -10.09 -0.06 -10.54
C ARG A 156 -11.57 -0.17 -10.26
N TYR A 157 -12.14 0.78 -9.51
CA TYR A 157 -13.58 0.81 -9.20
C TYR A 157 -14.43 1.03 -10.46
N GLN A 158 -13.88 1.67 -11.48
CA GLN A 158 -14.51 1.89 -12.79
C GLN A 158 -14.18 0.79 -13.82
N ARG A 159 -13.48 -0.28 -13.40
CA ARG A 159 -13.00 -1.41 -14.23
C ARG A 159 -12.07 -1.04 -15.38
N MET A 160 -11.62 0.20 -15.48
CA MET A 160 -10.83 0.71 -16.60
C MET A 160 -9.37 0.22 -16.54
N ASP A 161 -8.74 0.23 -15.35
CA ASP A 161 -7.29 0.06 -15.21
C ASP A 161 -6.85 -1.14 -14.37
N ARG A 162 -7.68 -2.18 -14.28
CA ARG A 162 -7.41 -3.36 -13.45
C ARG A 162 -6.09 -4.07 -13.82
N LYS A 163 -5.74 -4.11 -15.11
CA LYS A 163 -4.50 -4.77 -15.59
C LYS A 163 -3.27 -3.96 -15.19
N TRP A 164 -3.33 -2.64 -15.30
CA TRP A 164 -2.24 -1.74 -14.92
C TRP A 164 -1.96 -1.83 -13.42
N HIS A 165 -3.00 -1.73 -12.59
CA HIS A 165 -2.86 -1.86 -11.13
C HIS A 165 -2.21 -3.19 -10.71
N LEU A 166 -2.54 -4.29 -11.38
CA LEU A 166 -1.91 -5.58 -11.10
C LEU A 166 -0.44 -5.63 -11.55
N ARG A 167 -0.14 -5.13 -12.76
CA ARG A 167 1.23 -5.13 -13.30
C ARG A 167 2.16 -4.25 -12.49
N SER A 168 1.76 -3.00 -12.21
CA SER A 168 2.54 -2.08 -11.38
C SER A 168 2.62 -2.58 -9.94
N GLY A 169 1.53 -3.12 -9.39
CA GLY A 169 1.53 -3.70 -8.04
C GLY A 169 2.48 -4.89 -7.89
N VAL A 170 2.59 -5.77 -8.89
CA VAL A 170 3.54 -6.88 -8.89
C VAL A 170 4.98 -6.39 -9.06
N ALA A 171 5.23 -5.48 -10.00
CA ALA A 171 6.56 -4.89 -10.18
C ALA A 171 7.03 -4.17 -8.91
N PHE A 172 6.15 -3.39 -8.28
CA PHE A 172 6.37 -2.76 -6.98
C PHE A 172 6.70 -3.82 -5.92
N ALA A 173 5.90 -4.89 -5.80
CA ALA A 173 6.11 -5.91 -4.79
C ALA A 173 7.48 -6.58 -4.91
N ILE A 174 7.95 -6.87 -6.13
CA ILE A 174 9.27 -7.46 -6.36
C ILE A 174 10.38 -6.50 -5.94
N LEU A 175 10.33 -5.24 -6.41
CA LEU A 175 11.33 -4.22 -6.07
C LEU A 175 11.35 -3.91 -4.57
N PHE A 176 10.17 -3.83 -3.96
CA PHE A 176 10.02 -3.64 -2.52
C PHE A 176 10.61 -4.80 -1.71
N LEU A 177 10.43 -6.06 -2.16
CA LEU A 177 11.04 -7.22 -1.50
C LEU A 177 12.56 -7.19 -1.62
N ILE A 178 13.09 -6.82 -2.79
CA ILE A 178 14.54 -6.62 -2.98
C ILE A 178 15.05 -5.58 -1.99
N HIS A 179 14.47 -4.38 -1.98
CA HIS A 179 14.86 -3.30 -1.06
C HIS A 179 14.72 -3.66 0.43
N SER A 180 13.74 -4.51 0.79
CA SER A 180 13.46 -4.83 2.19
C SER A 180 14.35 -5.92 2.80
N PHE A 181 15.03 -6.71 1.96
CA PHE A 181 15.74 -7.93 2.39
C PHE A 181 17.18 -8.05 1.86
N LEU A 182 17.60 -7.19 0.93
CA LEU A 182 18.97 -7.08 0.42
C LEU A 182 19.56 -5.74 0.83
#